data_AF-A0A946XYN5-F1
#
_entry.id   AF-A0A946XYN5-F1
#
_cell.length_a   1.000
_cell.length_b   1.000
_cell.length_c   1.000
_cell.angle_alpha   90.00
_cell.angle_beta   90.00
_cell.angle_gamma   90.00
#
_symmetry.space_group_name_H-M   'P 1'
#
loop_
_entity.id
_entity.type
_entity.pdbx_description
1 polymer ?
#
loop_
_entity_poly.entity_id
_entity_poly.type
_entity_poly.pdbx_seq_one_letter_code
_entity_poly.pdbx_strand_id
1 'polypeptide(L)'
;MDLRLLNKTALTAVVWTLNGLWLLFLLWATASQVHATERGPDYLFPREATGGVVLDASRLQSEGGGQGGAQVSYQAFDGTIHSLSEYRGKHVRLLLPVSPPGNPYFTEDHIEEMVDRLDVLYVLYRDLLHREPSGAGLLPIAFVPETCGMGCGLLGAKGIEILSHPLNYENIIRELDAGQLEKILVHEMVHNFDTFAEYMHYLPDHAHAWTDMFEFFAPYRYARDLRNNETPDDVFNSPVRAIWRDYVADQTANWETCVRQQGCAEDGLPANPLWAMLYYRVEAVHGSEALLRSFDYLADYASRKAAPASDEDKEGLRILSLAVGAQANIACYLDELRWPLTDAVRNEMTLRFGSGAALC
;
A
#
# COMPACT_ATOMS: atom_id res chain seq x y z
N MET A 1 -32.57 -39.52 58.37
CA MET A 1 -31.74 -38.36 58.78
C MET A 1 -31.57 -37.50 57.56
N ASP A 2 -32.21 -36.34 57.61
CA ASP A 2 -32.40 -35.38 56.53
C ASP A 2 -31.41 -34.23 56.79
N LEU A 3 -30.49 -33.96 55.87
CA LEU A 3 -29.57 -32.83 55.92
C LEU A 3 -30.05 -31.77 54.93
N ARG A 4 -31.10 -31.04 55.33
CA ARG A 4 -31.34 -29.67 54.88
C ARG A 4 -30.96 -28.74 56.02
N LEU A 5 -29.93 -27.91 55.85
CA LEU A 5 -29.79 -26.61 56.50
C LEU A 5 -28.71 -25.77 55.77
N LEU A 6 -29.21 -24.73 55.10
CA LEU A 6 -28.67 -23.37 54.94
C LEU A 6 -27.31 -23.16 54.24
N ASN A 7 -27.35 -22.32 53.19
CA ASN A 7 -26.99 -20.92 53.45
C ASN A 7 -27.70 -19.93 52.50
N LYS A 8 -28.83 -19.37 52.96
CA LYS A 8 -29.57 -18.32 52.23
C LYS A 8 -28.78 -17.01 52.11
N THR A 9 -27.77 -16.78 52.96
CA THR A 9 -26.89 -15.59 52.91
C THR A 9 -25.92 -15.60 51.73
N ALA A 10 -25.51 -16.78 51.25
CA ALA A 10 -24.65 -16.88 50.06
C ALA A 10 -25.41 -16.51 48.78
N LEU A 11 -26.71 -16.82 48.71
CA LEU A 11 -27.53 -16.50 47.54
C LEU A 11 -27.80 -14.99 47.42
N THR A 12 -27.99 -14.29 48.55
CA THR A 12 -28.22 -12.84 48.53
C THR A 12 -26.95 -12.05 48.16
N ALA A 13 -25.78 -12.50 48.58
CA ALA A 13 -24.51 -11.85 48.24
C ALA A 13 -24.21 -11.91 46.72
N VAL A 14 -24.55 -13.02 46.06
CA VAL A 14 -24.38 -13.20 44.61
C VAL A 14 -25.35 -12.33 43.80
N VAL A 15 -26.57 -12.12 44.29
CA VAL A 15 -27.56 -11.27 43.60
C VAL A 15 -27.19 -9.78 43.70
N TRP A 16 -26.56 -9.32 44.79
CA TRP A 16 -26.12 -7.92 44.92
C TRP A 16 -24.86 -7.62 44.10
N THR A 17 -23.92 -8.56 43.96
CA THR A 17 -22.74 -8.37 43.10
C THR A 17 -23.09 -8.40 41.61
N LEU A 18 -24.05 -9.23 41.19
CA LEU A 18 -24.53 -9.26 39.81
C LEU A 18 -25.29 -7.98 39.43
N ASN A 19 -26.11 -7.41 40.32
CA ASN A 19 -26.80 -6.15 40.04
C ASN A 19 -25.87 -4.93 40.02
N GLY A 20 -24.81 -4.92 40.84
CA GLY A 20 -23.79 -3.87 40.82
C GLY A 20 -22.94 -3.88 39.54
N LEU A 21 -22.62 -5.06 39.03
CA LEU A 21 -21.91 -5.23 37.76
C LEU A 21 -22.75 -4.78 36.55
N TRP A 22 -24.06 -5.04 36.55
CA TRP A 22 -24.97 -4.56 35.51
C TRP A 22 -25.12 -3.02 35.49
N LEU A 23 -25.16 -2.38 36.67
CA LEU A 23 -25.19 -0.92 36.78
C LEU A 23 -23.87 -0.26 36.34
N LEU A 24 -22.73 -0.88 36.65
CA LEU A 24 -21.42 -0.44 36.14
C LEU A 24 -21.30 -0.63 34.62
N PHE A 25 -21.83 -1.73 34.07
CA PHE A 25 -21.85 -1.95 32.62
C PHE A 25 -22.76 -0.96 31.89
N LEU A 26 -23.92 -0.63 32.47
CA LEU A 26 -24.83 0.40 31.94
C LEU A 26 -24.23 1.80 32.01
N LEU A 27 -23.55 2.16 33.11
CA LEU A 27 -22.87 3.47 33.25
C LEU A 27 -21.62 3.58 32.36
N TRP A 28 -20.91 2.48 32.11
CA TRP A 28 -19.80 2.45 31.16
C TRP A 28 -20.31 2.54 29.71
N ALA A 29 -21.35 1.79 29.37
CA ALA A 29 -21.97 1.84 28.03
C ALA A 29 -22.57 3.21 27.71
N THR A 30 -23.15 3.92 28.69
CA THR A 30 -23.64 5.29 28.47
C THR A 30 -22.49 6.31 28.40
N ALA A 31 -21.43 6.18 29.20
CA ALA A 31 -20.26 7.06 29.10
C ALA A 31 -19.49 6.91 27.77
N SER A 32 -19.40 5.68 27.25
CA SER A 32 -18.82 5.39 25.92
C SER A 32 -19.68 5.89 24.77
N GLN A 33 -21.01 5.96 24.94
CA GLN A 33 -21.90 6.54 23.93
C GLN A 33 -21.94 8.08 23.98
N VAL A 34 -21.76 8.69 25.15
CA VAL A 34 -21.76 10.16 25.28
C VAL A 34 -20.47 10.80 24.73
N HIS A 35 -19.34 10.08 24.70
CA HIS A 35 -18.11 10.58 24.06
C HIS A 35 -18.09 10.46 22.53
N ALA A 36 -18.98 9.65 21.95
CA ALA A 36 -19.10 9.50 20.49
C ALA A 36 -19.97 10.61 19.86
N THR A 37 -20.69 11.41 20.66
CA THR A 37 -21.62 12.43 20.16
C THR A 37 -21.05 13.86 20.12
N GLU A 38 -19.83 14.10 20.62
CA GLU A 38 -19.19 15.43 20.57
C GLU A 38 -18.09 15.57 19.50
N ARG A 39 -17.66 14.47 18.88
CA ARG A 39 -16.90 14.52 17.63
C ARG A 39 -17.92 14.44 16.50
N GLY A 40 -17.76 15.24 15.46
CA GLY A 40 -18.63 15.19 14.27
C GLY A 40 -18.65 13.80 13.61
N PRO A 41 -19.22 13.66 12.40
CA PRO A 41 -19.14 12.41 11.65
C PRO A 41 -17.70 11.86 11.67
N ASP A 42 -17.54 10.56 11.88
CA ASP A 42 -16.21 9.97 11.97
C ASP A 42 -15.59 9.86 10.57
N TYR A 43 -14.94 10.96 10.16
CA TYR A 43 -14.30 11.10 8.87
C TYR A 43 -12.98 10.32 8.75
N LEU A 44 -12.61 9.51 9.75
CA LEU A 44 -11.55 8.52 9.63
C LEU A 44 -12.14 7.11 9.62
N PHE A 45 -13.26 6.88 10.32
CA PHE A 45 -13.84 5.56 10.57
C PHE A 45 -15.35 5.50 10.22
N PRO A 46 -15.75 5.54 8.93
CA PRO A 46 -17.15 5.30 8.57
C PRO A 46 -17.53 3.88 9.01
N ARG A 47 -18.69 3.71 9.62
CA ARG A 47 -19.19 2.39 10.08
C ARG A 47 -19.35 1.40 8.92
N GLU A 48 -19.38 1.94 7.70
CA GLU A 48 -19.57 1.26 6.44
C GLU A 48 -18.25 0.79 5.79
N ALA A 49 -17.08 1.12 6.37
CA ALA A 49 -15.79 0.65 5.87
C ALA A 49 -15.75 -0.88 5.92
N THR A 50 -15.80 -1.50 4.74
CA THR A 50 -15.50 -2.92 4.57
C THR A 50 -14.28 -2.96 3.68
N GLY A 51 -13.15 -3.35 4.24
CA GLY A 51 -11.95 -3.58 3.46
C GLY A 51 -12.22 -4.68 2.44
N GLY A 52 -12.53 -4.28 1.21
CA GLY A 52 -12.87 -5.21 0.13
C GLY A 52 -11.69 -6.13 -0.21
N VAL A 53 -12.00 -7.41 -0.44
CA VAL A 53 -11.09 -8.36 -1.09
C VAL A 53 -11.55 -8.45 -2.54
N VAL A 54 -10.64 -8.27 -3.51
CA VAL A 54 -10.96 -8.54 -4.90
C VAL A 54 -11.02 -10.06 -5.06
N LEU A 55 -12.24 -10.58 -5.18
CA LEU A 55 -12.53 -12.02 -5.22
C LEU A 55 -12.07 -12.68 -6.53
N ASP A 56 -11.75 -11.88 -7.54
CA ASP A 56 -11.23 -12.29 -8.84
C ASP A 56 -9.73 -12.00 -8.99
N ALA A 57 -8.94 -12.19 -7.92
CA ALA A 57 -7.50 -12.41 -8.10
C ALA A 57 -7.38 -13.58 -9.09
N SER A 58 -6.85 -13.28 -10.27
CA SER A 58 -6.89 -14.17 -11.42
C SER A 58 -6.35 -15.56 -11.07
N ARG A 59 -6.78 -16.57 -11.83
CA ARG A 59 -6.34 -17.97 -11.74
C ARG A 59 -4.85 -18.11 -12.10
N LEU A 60 -3.96 -17.37 -11.46
CA LEU A 60 -2.52 -17.40 -11.62
C LEU A 60 -1.99 -18.61 -10.88
N GLN A 61 -2.13 -19.76 -11.52
CA GLN A 61 -1.08 -20.76 -11.41
C GLN A 61 0.03 -20.31 -12.35
N SER A 62 1.24 -20.11 -11.81
CA SER A 62 2.44 -20.24 -12.61
C SER A 62 2.39 -21.66 -13.19
N GLU A 63 2.19 -21.78 -14.51
CA GLU A 63 2.59 -23.00 -15.20
C GLU A 63 4.12 -22.97 -15.21
N GLY A 64 4.70 -23.41 -14.09
CA GLY A 64 6.13 -23.37 -13.83
C GLY A 64 6.93 -24.00 -14.97
N GLY A 65 8.05 -23.36 -15.27
CA GLY A 65 9.00 -23.79 -16.27
C GLY A 65 10.33 -23.06 -16.13
N GLY A 66 10.84 -22.92 -14.90
CA GLY A 66 12.15 -22.33 -14.65
C GLY A 66 13.25 -23.17 -15.29
N GLN A 67 13.75 -22.75 -16.45
CA GLN A 67 15.05 -23.21 -16.96
C GLN A 67 16.12 -22.29 -16.35
N GLY A 68 16.89 -22.79 -15.38
CA GLY A 68 17.81 -21.97 -14.59
C GLY A 68 19.28 -22.42 -14.67
N GLY A 69 20.20 -21.45 -14.72
CA GLY A 69 21.64 -21.66 -14.53
C GLY A 69 22.55 -21.23 -15.69
N ALA A 70 22.01 -20.66 -16.76
CA ALA A 70 22.83 -20.14 -17.86
C ALA A 70 23.57 -18.87 -17.42
N GLN A 71 24.87 -18.79 -17.67
CA GLN A 71 25.64 -17.57 -17.45
C GLN A 71 25.34 -16.56 -18.55
N VAL A 72 25.00 -15.34 -18.14
CA VAL A 72 24.70 -14.22 -19.03
C VAL A 72 25.54 -13.00 -18.66
N SER A 73 25.80 -12.15 -19.66
CA SER A 73 26.38 -10.82 -19.43
C SER A 73 25.25 -9.84 -19.13
N TYR A 74 25.34 -9.16 -17.99
CA TYR A 74 24.42 -8.12 -17.56
C TYR A 74 25.18 -6.79 -17.44
N GLN A 75 24.63 -5.72 -18.01
CA GLN A 75 25.13 -4.37 -17.79
C GLN A 75 24.32 -3.74 -16.65
N ALA A 76 24.98 -3.43 -15.54
CA ALA A 76 24.40 -2.74 -14.41
C ALA A 76 24.09 -1.28 -14.73
N PHE A 77 23.31 -0.63 -13.85
CA PHE A 77 22.86 0.75 -14.03
C PHE A 77 24.01 1.76 -14.04
N ASP A 78 25.11 1.44 -13.35
CA ASP A 78 26.36 2.22 -13.37
C ASP A 78 27.17 2.01 -14.67
N GLY A 79 26.73 1.10 -15.54
CA GLY A 79 27.38 0.72 -16.80
C GLY A 79 28.37 -0.44 -16.67
N THR A 80 28.65 -0.93 -15.46
CA THR A 80 29.55 -2.07 -15.21
C THR A 80 28.96 -3.35 -15.77
N ILE A 81 29.80 -4.22 -16.33
CA ILE A 81 29.36 -5.51 -16.87
C ILE A 81 29.67 -6.63 -15.88
N HIS A 82 28.64 -7.39 -15.51
CA HIS A 82 28.73 -8.58 -14.66
C HIS A 82 28.40 -9.85 -15.43
N SER A 83 29.01 -10.96 -15.01
CA SER A 83 28.59 -12.31 -15.41
C SER A 83 27.71 -12.88 -14.30
N LEU A 84 26.44 -13.14 -14.61
CA LEU A 84 25.42 -13.59 -13.64
C LEU A 84 24.76 -14.87 -14.13
N SER A 85 24.25 -15.68 -13.21
CA SER A 85 23.39 -16.82 -13.49
C SER A 85 21.96 -16.34 -13.70
N GLU A 86 21.36 -16.66 -14.85
CA GLU A 86 19.97 -16.30 -15.18
C GLU A 86 18.98 -17.41 -14.80
N TYR A 87 17.89 -17.00 -14.16
CA TYR A 87 16.71 -17.80 -13.87
C TYR A 87 15.48 -17.05 -14.41
N ARG A 88 14.64 -17.73 -15.18
CA ARG A 88 13.60 -17.08 -15.98
C ARG A 88 12.22 -17.47 -15.49
N GLY A 89 11.39 -16.46 -15.24
CA GLY A 89 9.94 -16.60 -15.18
C GLY A 89 9.31 -16.25 -16.54
N LYS A 90 8.00 -16.03 -16.51
CA LYS A 90 7.16 -15.58 -17.62
C LYS A 90 7.25 -14.08 -17.87
N HIS A 91 7.37 -13.28 -16.80
CA HIS A 91 7.40 -11.82 -16.85
C HIS A 91 8.73 -11.26 -16.34
N VAL A 92 9.38 -11.98 -15.43
CA VAL A 92 10.64 -11.57 -14.82
C VAL A 92 11.81 -12.48 -15.19
N ARG A 93 13.02 -11.99 -14.97
CA ARG A 93 14.22 -12.82 -14.89
C ARG A 93 15.05 -12.40 -13.68
N LEU A 94 15.50 -13.37 -12.91
CA LEU A 94 16.34 -13.19 -11.75
C LEU A 94 17.80 -13.46 -12.16
N LEU A 95 18.69 -12.52 -11.85
CA LEU A 95 20.11 -12.58 -12.18
C LEU A 95 20.93 -12.60 -10.88
N LEU A 96 21.60 -13.72 -10.64
CA LEU A 96 22.31 -13.97 -9.39
C LEU A 96 23.83 -14.08 -9.59
N PRO A 97 24.66 -13.64 -8.62
CA PRO A 97 26.11 -13.81 -8.70
C PRO A 97 26.51 -15.27 -8.88
N VAL A 98 27.39 -15.55 -9.85
CA VAL A 98 27.97 -16.89 -10.05
C VAL A 98 28.83 -17.31 -8.83
N SER A 99 29.38 -16.33 -8.11
CA SER A 99 30.14 -16.53 -6.89
C SER A 99 29.68 -15.53 -5.83
N PRO A 100 28.72 -15.94 -4.97
CA PRO A 100 28.17 -15.02 -3.97
C PRO A 100 29.21 -14.67 -2.90
N PRO A 101 29.09 -13.49 -2.26
CA PRO A 101 30.06 -12.96 -1.30
C PRO A 101 30.15 -13.73 0.02
N GLY A 102 29.28 -14.73 0.26
CA GLY A 102 29.29 -15.53 1.48
C GLY A 102 27.97 -16.27 1.71
N ASN A 103 27.79 -16.76 2.94
CA ASN A 103 26.54 -17.37 3.43
C ASN A 103 25.79 -16.37 4.35
N PRO A 104 24.45 -16.42 4.44
CA PRO A 104 23.55 -17.35 3.73
C PRO A 104 23.41 -17.00 2.25
N TYR A 105 22.96 -17.99 1.46
CA TYR A 105 22.68 -17.82 0.04
C TYR A 105 21.44 -18.65 -0.35
N PHE A 106 20.85 -18.33 -1.49
CA PHE A 106 19.64 -18.98 -1.97
C PHE A 106 19.87 -20.45 -2.32
N THR A 107 18.93 -21.32 -1.92
CA THR A 107 18.82 -22.69 -2.42
C THR A 107 18.09 -22.68 -3.76
N GLU A 108 18.04 -23.81 -4.47
CA GLU A 108 17.22 -23.93 -5.69
C GLU A 108 15.75 -23.64 -5.41
N ASP A 109 15.20 -24.19 -4.31
CA ASP A 109 13.81 -23.93 -3.88
C ASP A 109 13.55 -22.43 -3.62
N HIS A 110 14.49 -21.71 -2.97
CA HIS A 110 14.36 -20.26 -2.77
C HIS A 110 14.34 -19.50 -4.09
N ILE A 111 15.13 -19.93 -5.08
CA ILE A 111 15.21 -19.28 -6.39
C ILE A 111 13.91 -19.49 -7.18
N GLU A 112 13.38 -20.70 -7.20
CA GLU A 112 12.11 -21.03 -7.86
C GLU A 112 10.96 -20.23 -7.24
N GLU A 113 10.83 -20.27 -5.92
CA GLU A 113 9.79 -19.55 -5.18
C GLU A 113 9.87 -18.03 -5.41
N MET A 114 11.08 -17.47 -5.40
CA MET A 114 11.28 -16.05 -5.66
C MET A 114 10.87 -15.66 -7.08
N VAL A 115 11.22 -16.46 -8.10
CA VAL A 115 10.81 -16.19 -9.50
C VAL A 115 9.30 -16.23 -9.64
N ASP A 116 8.63 -17.24 -9.09
CA ASP A 116 7.18 -17.39 -9.18
C ASP A 116 6.44 -16.23 -8.49
N ARG A 117 6.87 -15.83 -7.29
CA ARG A 117 6.28 -14.69 -6.57
C ARG A 117 6.48 -13.37 -7.29
N LEU A 118 7.66 -13.14 -7.86
CA LEU A 118 7.95 -11.94 -8.66
C LEU A 118 7.09 -11.89 -9.92
N ASP A 119 6.81 -13.01 -10.58
CA ASP A 119 5.89 -13.08 -11.72
C ASP A 119 4.45 -12.75 -11.32
N VAL A 120 3.98 -13.27 -10.19
CA VAL A 120 2.65 -12.94 -9.65
C VAL A 120 2.57 -11.45 -9.31
N LEU A 121 3.59 -10.90 -8.65
CA LEU A 121 3.65 -9.48 -8.33
C LEU A 121 3.66 -8.60 -9.58
N TYR A 122 4.39 -9.00 -10.62
CA TYR A 122 4.39 -8.30 -11.91
C TYR A 122 2.99 -8.24 -12.51
N VAL A 123 2.30 -9.39 -12.57
CA VAL A 123 0.93 -9.45 -13.09
C VAL A 123 -0.01 -8.61 -12.25
N LEU A 124 0.13 -8.66 -10.93
CA LEU A 124 -0.65 -7.84 -10.02
C LEU A 124 -0.49 -6.36 -10.34
N TYR A 125 0.74 -5.83 -10.42
CA TYR A 125 0.93 -4.41 -10.73
C TYR A 125 0.45 -4.05 -12.12
N ARG A 126 0.65 -4.91 -13.12
CA ARG A 126 0.13 -4.70 -14.47
C ARG A 126 -1.39 -4.59 -14.48
N ASP A 127 -2.07 -5.51 -13.80
CA ASP A 127 -3.53 -5.58 -13.78
C ASP A 127 -4.12 -4.42 -12.98
N LEU A 128 -3.45 -4.00 -11.89
CA LEU A 128 -3.85 -2.88 -11.05
C LEU A 128 -3.69 -1.51 -11.72
N LEU A 129 -2.61 -1.33 -12.48
CA LEU A 129 -2.22 -0.04 -13.06
C LEU A 129 -2.56 0.07 -14.56
N HIS A 130 -3.06 -1.01 -15.15
CA HIS A 130 -3.42 -1.13 -16.56
C HIS A 130 -2.30 -0.70 -17.53
N ARG A 131 -1.05 -0.83 -17.09
CA ARG A 131 0.16 -0.43 -17.81
C ARG A 131 1.32 -1.37 -17.50
N GLU A 132 2.26 -1.44 -18.43
CA GLU A 132 3.53 -2.14 -18.23
C GLU A 132 4.70 -1.15 -18.22
N PRO A 133 5.77 -1.45 -17.46
CA PRO A 133 7.04 -0.73 -17.57
C PRO A 133 7.57 -0.78 -19.00
N SER A 134 8.15 0.34 -19.44
CA SER A 134 8.84 0.40 -20.73
C SER A 134 10.07 -0.52 -20.76
N GLY A 135 10.45 -1.00 -21.94
CA GLY A 135 11.60 -1.89 -22.12
C GLY A 135 11.23 -3.26 -22.72
N ALA A 136 12.17 -3.82 -23.47
CA ALA A 136 12.00 -5.08 -24.17
C ALA A 136 12.28 -6.29 -23.28
N GLY A 137 11.57 -7.39 -23.51
CA GLY A 137 11.80 -8.67 -22.85
C GLY A 137 11.31 -8.73 -21.40
N LEU A 138 11.90 -9.65 -20.63
CA LEU A 138 11.61 -9.90 -19.22
C LEU A 138 12.19 -8.79 -18.35
N LEU A 139 11.48 -8.41 -17.28
CA LEU A 139 11.98 -7.46 -16.29
C LEU A 139 13.18 -8.07 -15.55
N PRO A 140 14.39 -7.49 -15.64
CA PRO A 140 15.54 -8.02 -14.92
C PRO A 140 15.53 -7.59 -13.45
N ILE A 141 15.76 -8.54 -12.55
CA ILE A 141 16.06 -8.33 -11.13
C ILE A 141 17.46 -8.85 -10.88
N ALA A 142 18.43 -7.96 -10.78
CA ALA A 142 19.85 -8.29 -10.73
C ALA A 142 20.46 -8.06 -9.35
N PHE A 143 21.12 -9.08 -8.81
CA PHE A 143 21.90 -8.94 -7.58
C PHE A 143 23.34 -8.55 -7.94
N VAL A 144 23.71 -7.31 -7.64
CA VAL A 144 24.97 -6.70 -8.06
C VAL A 144 25.78 -6.17 -6.86
N PRO A 145 27.13 -6.11 -6.96
CA PRO A 145 27.98 -5.67 -5.84
C PRO A 145 27.75 -4.23 -5.40
N GLU A 146 27.31 -3.36 -6.30
CA GLU A 146 27.06 -1.94 -6.06
C GLU A 146 25.76 -1.54 -6.76
N THR A 147 24.91 -0.77 -6.08
CA THR A 147 23.68 -0.18 -6.61
C THR A 147 23.25 1.02 -5.75
N CYS A 148 22.10 1.64 -6.04
CA CYS A 148 21.61 2.78 -5.26
C CYS A 148 21.03 2.36 -3.89
N GLY A 149 21.90 2.15 -2.89
CA GLY A 149 21.48 1.71 -1.56
C GLY A 149 21.31 0.18 -1.49
N MET A 150 20.24 -0.29 -0.86
CA MET A 150 19.98 -1.73 -0.72
C MET A 150 19.28 -2.34 -1.95
N GLY A 151 18.60 -1.50 -2.73
CA GLY A 151 17.81 -1.85 -3.91
C GLY A 151 17.56 -0.60 -4.75
N CYS A 152 17.38 -0.80 -6.06
CA CYS A 152 17.22 0.28 -7.03
C CYS A 152 16.30 -0.15 -8.18
N GLY A 153 15.14 0.46 -8.31
CA GLY A 153 14.20 0.27 -9.41
C GLY A 153 14.23 1.45 -10.39
N LEU A 154 14.21 1.17 -11.69
CA LEU A 154 14.00 2.21 -12.71
C LEU A 154 12.55 2.71 -12.69
N LEU A 155 12.34 4.03 -12.80
CA LEU A 155 11.00 4.61 -12.84
C LEU A 155 10.32 4.38 -14.19
N GLY A 156 9.17 3.72 -14.19
CA GLY A 156 8.37 3.49 -15.41
C GLY A 156 9.06 2.61 -16.47
N ALA A 157 10.14 1.92 -16.10
CA ALA A 157 10.96 1.12 -17.00
C ALA A 157 11.38 -0.20 -16.34
N LYS A 158 11.65 -1.23 -17.14
CA LYS A 158 12.05 -2.54 -16.66
C LYS A 158 13.48 -2.52 -16.15
N GLY A 159 13.66 -2.79 -14.86
CA GLY A 159 14.96 -3.04 -14.28
C GLY A 159 14.97 -2.81 -12.78
N ILE A 160 15.48 -3.80 -12.06
CA ILE A 160 15.74 -3.75 -10.62
C ILE A 160 17.16 -4.24 -10.36
N GLU A 161 17.87 -3.54 -9.50
CA GLU A 161 19.12 -3.99 -8.91
C GLU A 161 18.97 -4.12 -7.40
N ILE A 162 19.44 -5.23 -6.84
CA ILE A 162 19.50 -5.47 -5.40
C ILE A 162 20.96 -5.57 -5.02
N LEU A 163 21.33 -4.94 -3.90
CA LEU A 163 22.68 -5.04 -3.38
C LEU A 163 22.98 -6.50 -3.01
N SER A 164 23.99 -7.07 -3.64
CA SER A 164 24.52 -8.41 -3.40
C SER A 164 25.25 -8.45 -2.04
N HIS A 165 24.48 -8.50 -0.95
CA HIS A 165 24.98 -8.42 0.41
C HIS A 165 24.35 -9.51 1.31
N PRO A 166 25.10 -10.12 2.26
CA PRO A 166 24.59 -11.17 3.13
C PRO A 166 23.30 -10.82 3.88
N LEU A 167 23.16 -9.58 4.36
CA LEU A 167 21.92 -9.15 5.04
C LEU A 167 20.69 -9.13 4.11
N ASN A 168 20.86 -8.78 2.83
CA ASN A 168 19.77 -8.85 1.86
C ASN A 168 19.37 -10.30 1.61
N TYR A 169 20.36 -11.20 1.45
CA TYR A 169 20.06 -12.62 1.31
C TYR A 169 19.36 -13.19 2.53
N GLU A 170 19.82 -12.88 3.73
CA GLU A 170 19.22 -13.35 4.98
C GLU A 170 17.77 -12.88 5.12
N ASN A 171 17.49 -11.61 4.85
CA ASN A 171 16.13 -11.07 4.91
C ASN A 171 15.23 -11.73 3.85
N ILE A 172 15.68 -11.84 2.61
CA ILE A 172 14.89 -12.44 1.52
C ILE A 172 14.61 -13.91 1.82
N ILE A 173 15.61 -14.67 2.25
CA ILE A 173 15.44 -16.08 2.66
C ILE A 173 14.43 -16.18 3.80
N ARG A 174 14.54 -15.34 4.83
CA ARG A 174 13.61 -15.35 5.97
C ARG A 174 12.16 -15.11 5.54
N GLU A 175 11.91 -14.15 4.65
CA GLU A 175 10.55 -13.90 4.17
C GLU A 175 10.06 -15.02 3.24
N LEU A 176 10.91 -15.58 2.38
CA LEU A 176 10.57 -16.73 1.54
C LEU A 176 10.22 -17.98 2.38
N ASP A 177 10.99 -18.26 3.43
CA ASP A 177 10.71 -19.32 4.41
C ASP A 177 9.36 -19.12 5.13
N ALA A 178 8.92 -17.85 5.25
CA ALA A 178 7.62 -17.47 5.78
C ALA A 178 6.51 -17.43 4.71
N GLY A 179 6.80 -17.86 3.48
CA GLY A 179 5.88 -17.86 2.36
C GLY A 179 5.53 -16.45 1.86
N GLN A 180 6.50 -15.53 1.88
CA GLN A 180 6.35 -14.12 1.52
C GLN A 180 7.46 -13.63 0.61
N LEU A 181 7.22 -12.51 -0.07
CA LEU A 181 8.27 -11.78 -0.79
C LEU A 181 8.82 -10.65 0.10
N GLU A 182 10.15 -10.46 0.08
CA GLU A 182 10.80 -9.42 0.86
C GLU A 182 10.39 -8.01 0.39
N LYS A 183 10.18 -7.10 1.35
CA LYS A 183 9.71 -5.73 1.14
C LYS A 183 10.48 -4.98 0.05
N ILE A 184 11.80 -5.12 0.00
CA ILE A 184 12.66 -4.44 -0.98
C ILE A 184 12.31 -4.87 -2.41
N LEU A 185 12.00 -6.15 -2.63
CA LEU A 185 11.63 -6.64 -3.96
C LEU A 185 10.27 -6.08 -4.39
N VAL A 186 9.33 -5.98 -3.44
CA VAL A 186 8.03 -5.34 -3.65
C VAL A 186 8.20 -3.87 -4.01
N HIS A 187 8.99 -3.17 -3.18
CA HIS A 187 9.31 -1.75 -3.30
C HIS A 187 9.97 -1.41 -4.64
N GLU A 188 11.04 -2.11 -5.00
CA GLU A 188 11.74 -1.82 -6.26
C GLU A 188 10.91 -2.18 -7.50
N MET A 189 10.04 -3.20 -7.42
CA MET A 189 9.19 -3.53 -8.55
C MET A 189 8.14 -2.47 -8.82
N VAL A 190 7.57 -1.84 -7.79
CA VAL A 190 6.56 -0.81 -8.02
C VAL A 190 7.15 0.49 -8.59
N HIS A 191 8.44 0.79 -8.38
CA HIS A 191 9.15 1.83 -9.14
C HIS A 191 9.05 1.60 -10.66
N ASN A 192 9.26 0.36 -11.12
CA ASN A 192 9.13 0.02 -12.54
C ASN A 192 7.72 0.31 -13.07
N PHE A 193 6.70 0.13 -12.25
CA PHE A 193 5.32 0.38 -12.62
C PHE A 193 4.84 1.82 -12.40
N ASP A 194 5.71 2.74 -11.94
CA ASP A 194 5.41 4.17 -11.87
C ASP A 194 5.42 4.82 -13.27
N THR A 195 4.52 4.35 -14.13
CA THR A 195 4.29 4.87 -15.49
C THR A 195 3.47 6.17 -15.48
N PHE A 196 3.11 6.65 -14.29
CA PHE A 196 2.38 7.89 -14.06
C PHE A 196 3.28 9.00 -13.51
N ALA A 197 4.59 8.75 -13.35
CA ALA A 197 5.59 9.68 -12.81
C ALA A 197 5.52 11.09 -13.44
N GLU A 198 5.19 11.18 -14.72
CA GLU A 198 5.04 12.47 -15.41
C GLU A 198 3.68 13.14 -15.18
N TYR A 199 2.62 12.37 -14.89
CA TYR A 199 1.22 12.82 -14.79
C TYR A 199 0.80 13.27 -13.39
N MET A 200 1.39 12.69 -12.35
CA MET A 200 1.02 13.00 -10.96
C MET A 200 2.09 13.87 -10.30
N HIS A 201 1.67 14.62 -9.28
CA HIS A 201 2.59 15.42 -8.50
C HIS A 201 3.03 14.58 -7.31
N TYR A 202 4.31 14.26 -7.35
CA TYR A 202 5.00 13.61 -6.26
C TYR A 202 5.79 14.71 -5.57
N LEU A 203 5.79 14.76 -4.24
CA LEU A 203 6.58 15.72 -3.46
C LEU A 203 7.95 15.09 -3.11
N PRO A 204 8.95 15.84 -2.58
CA PRO A 204 10.33 15.89 -3.11
C PRO A 204 11.11 14.58 -3.29
N ASP A 205 10.65 13.50 -2.68
CA ASP A 205 11.15 12.14 -2.88
C ASP A 205 10.18 11.33 -3.76
N HIS A 206 10.11 11.77 -5.02
CA HIS A 206 8.98 11.55 -5.92
C HIS A 206 8.53 10.09 -6.04
N ALA A 207 9.47 9.18 -6.15
CA ALA A 207 9.15 7.78 -6.38
C ALA A 207 8.75 7.03 -5.10
N HIS A 208 9.24 7.45 -3.94
CA HIS A 208 9.02 6.72 -2.69
C HIS A 208 7.61 6.95 -2.10
N ALA A 209 6.97 8.07 -2.41
CA ALA A 209 5.54 8.25 -2.07
C ALA A 209 4.64 7.27 -2.83
N TRP A 210 5.00 6.95 -4.08
CA TRP A 210 4.32 5.93 -4.87
C TRP A 210 4.55 4.54 -4.28
N THR A 211 5.79 4.20 -3.94
CA THR A 211 6.09 2.89 -3.34
C THR A 211 5.42 2.73 -1.97
N ASP A 212 5.40 3.76 -1.12
CA ASP A 212 4.72 3.72 0.18
C ASP A 212 3.21 3.46 0.04
N MET A 213 2.60 3.88 -1.07
CA MET A 213 1.22 3.51 -1.37
C MET A 213 1.11 2.02 -1.72
N PHE A 214 1.91 1.50 -2.65
CA PHE A 214 1.70 0.15 -3.15
C PHE A 214 2.31 -0.95 -2.29
N GLU A 215 3.31 -0.64 -1.47
CA GLU A 215 3.95 -1.59 -0.57
C GLU A 215 2.96 -2.15 0.45
N PHE A 216 1.99 -1.34 0.93
CA PHE A 216 0.93 -1.83 1.81
C PHE A 216 -0.39 -2.11 1.08
N PHE A 217 -0.64 -1.51 -0.09
CA PHE A 217 -1.89 -1.79 -0.79
C PHE A 217 -1.87 -3.13 -1.56
N ALA A 218 -0.80 -3.41 -2.32
CA ALA A 218 -0.77 -4.55 -3.23
C ALA A 218 -0.60 -5.90 -2.51
N PRO A 219 0.34 -6.08 -1.56
CA PRO A 219 0.49 -7.36 -0.83
C PRO A 219 -0.72 -7.70 0.03
N TYR A 220 -1.39 -6.70 0.60
CA TYR A 220 -2.46 -6.94 1.57
C TYR A 220 -3.85 -7.16 0.95
N ARG A 221 -4.10 -6.64 -0.25
CA ARG A 221 -5.42 -6.75 -0.89
C ARG A 221 -5.50 -7.71 -2.06
N TYR A 222 -4.37 -8.08 -2.66
CA TYR A 222 -4.39 -8.79 -3.94
C TYR A 222 -3.47 -10.02 -4.02
N ALA A 223 -2.47 -10.14 -3.15
CA ALA A 223 -1.62 -11.32 -3.13
C ALA A 223 -2.05 -12.25 -1.99
N ARG A 224 -2.14 -13.55 -2.28
CA ARG A 224 -2.22 -14.61 -1.25
C ARG A 224 -0.93 -14.75 -0.43
N ASP A 225 -0.02 -13.77 -0.54
CA ASP A 225 1.32 -13.70 0.05
C ASP A 225 1.32 -12.95 1.39
N LEU A 226 0.20 -13.01 2.11
CA LEU A 226 0.03 -12.30 3.37
C LEU A 226 1.07 -12.74 4.39
N ARG A 227 1.70 -11.74 5.02
CA ARG A 227 2.10 -11.83 6.41
C ARG A 227 0.92 -12.33 7.23
N ASN A 228 1.05 -13.55 7.75
CA ASN A 228 0.27 -14.16 8.84
C ASN A 228 -1.09 -13.48 9.15
N ASN A 229 -2.16 -13.89 8.50
CA ASN A 229 -3.54 -13.55 8.89
C ASN A 229 -3.89 -12.04 8.93
N GLU A 230 -3.07 -11.15 8.37
CA GLU A 230 -3.39 -9.72 8.36
C GLU A 230 -4.54 -9.44 7.37
N THR A 231 -5.62 -8.90 7.89
CA THR A 231 -6.82 -8.50 7.17
C THR A 231 -6.65 -7.12 6.54
N PRO A 232 -7.51 -6.79 5.57
CA PRO A 232 -7.80 -5.39 5.21
C PRO A 232 -7.85 -4.39 6.37
N ASP A 233 -8.37 -4.80 7.53
CA ASP A 233 -8.49 -3.98 8.72
C ASP A 233 -7.13 -3.81 9.44
N ASP A 234 -6.19 -4.73 9.26
CA ASP A 234 -4.85 -4.66 9.85
C ASP A 234 -3.96 -3.63 9.14
N VAL A 235 -4.10 -3.47 7.82
CA VAL A 235 -3.52 -2.31 7.08
C VAL A 235 -4.07 -1.01 7.64
N PHE A 236 -5.37 -1.00 7.92
CA PHE A 236 -6.02 0.13 8.54
C PHE A 236 -5.60 0.32 10.01
N ASN A 237 -5.06 -0.69 10.70
CA ASN A 237 -4.47 -0.57 12.03
C ASN A 237 -2.93 -0.36 12.01
N SER A 238 -2.33 -0.23 10.83
CA SER A 238 -0.88 -0.16 10.65
C SER A 238 -0.26 1.14 11.22
N PRO A 239 1.07 1.19 11.39
CA PRO A 239 1.78 2.42 11.77
C PRO A 239 1.49 3.61 10.83
N VAL A 240 1.21 3.34 9.54
CA VAL A 240 0.82 4.36 8.57
C VAL A 240 -0.49 5.05 8.99
N ARG A 241 -1.46 4.30 9.52
CA ARG A 241 -2.70 4.87 10.07
C ARG A 241 -2.47 5.71 11.33
N ALA A 242 -1.45 5.41 12.13
CA ALA A 242 -1.11 6.25 13.28
C ALA A 242 -0.67 7.65 12.82
N ILE A 243 0.18 7.73 11.79
CA ILE A 243 0.61 8.98 11.16
C ILE A 243 -0.59 9.79 10.67
N TRP A 244 -1.54 9.14 9.98
CA TRP A 244 -2.74 9.83 9.47
C TRP A 244 -3.65 10.35 10.58
N ARG A 245 -3.85 9.57 11.64
CA ARG A 245 -4.61 10.01 12.81
C ARG A 245 -3.98 11.25 13.42
N ASP A 246 -2.66 11.26 13.56
CA ASP A 246 -1.92 12.34 14.18
C ASP A 246 -1.97 13.61 13.29
N TYR A 247 -1.88 13.46 11.97
CA TYR A 247 -2.12 14.55 11.01
C TYR A 247 -3.52 15.15 11.10
N VAL A 248 -4.57 14.32 11.18
CA VAL A 248 -5.96 14.82 11.28
C VAL A 248 -6.19 15.53 12.61
N ALA A 249 -5.61 15.02 13.71
CA ALA A 249 -5.71 15.60 15.03
C ALA A 249 -4.99 16.96 15.13
N ASP A 250 -3.86 17.12 14.43
CA ASP A 250 -3.13 18.38 14.37
C ASP A 250 -3.79 19.38 13.41
N GLN A 251 -4.42 20.40 14.00
CA GLN A 251 -5.11 21.47 13.25
C GLN A 251 -4.14 22.40 12.49
N THR A 252 -2.85 22.35 12.77
CA THR A 252 -1.82 23.13 12.07
C THR A 252 -1.22 22.35 10.90
N ALA A 253 -1.27 21.02 10.95
CA ALA A 253 -0.83 20.14 9.87
C ALA A 253 -1.72 20.33 8.63
N ASN A 254 -1.10 20.58 7.49
CA ASN A 254 -1.78 20.75 6.21
C ASN A 254 -0.85 20.27 5.08
N TRP A 255 -1.41 20.05 3.89
CA TRP A 255 -0.64 19.51 2.76
C TRP A 255 0.58 20.36 2.41
N GLU A 256 0.39 21.68 2.38
CA GLU A 256 1.41 22.65 1.98
C GLU A 256 2.64 22.56 2.91
N THR A 257 2.42 22.56 4.22
CA THR A 257 3.51 22.45 5.20
C THR A 257 4.06 21.03 5.30
N CYS A 258 3.21 20.02 5.49
CA CYS A 258 3.65 18.68 5.87
C CYS A 258 4.07 17.81 4.69
N VAL A 259 3.38 17.93 3.55
CA VAL A 259 3.65 17.10 2.38
C VAL A 259 4.56 17.86 1.43
N ARG A 260 4.20 19.10 1.05
CA ARG A 260 4.95 19.84 0.02
C ARG A 260 6.30 20.33 0.49
N GLN A 261 6.33 20.93 1.68
CA GLN A 261 7.55 21.48 2.27
C GLN A 261 8.28 20.49 3.18
N GLN A 262 7.69 19.32 3.47
CA GLN A 262 8.20 18.32 4.44
C GLN A 262 8.42 18.88 5.86
N GLY A 263 7.77 20.00 6.21
CA GLY A 263 8.03 20.75 7.44
C GLY A 263 7.57 20.05 8.72
N CYS A 264 6.84 18.94 8.62
CA CYS A 264 6.27 18.22 9.77
C CYS A 264 7.00 16.88 10.06
N ALA A 265 8.12 16.60 9.38
CA ALA A 265 8.84 15.34 9.55
C ALA A 265 9.36 15.13 10.98
N GLU A 266 9.84 16.20 11.64
CA GLU A 266 10.31 16.15 13.03
C GLU A 266 9.19 15.87 14.04
N ASP A 267 7.94 16.18 13.67
CA ASP A 267 6.74 15.90 14.46
C ASP A 267 6.19 14.49 14.21
N GLY A 268 6.92 13.65 13.47
CA GLY A 268 6.51 12.28 13.13
C GLY A 268 5.49 12.21 12.00
N LEU A 269 5.37 13.26 11.19
CA LEU A 269 4.46 13.36 10.04
C LEU A 269 5.24 13.39 8.72
N PRO A 270 5.84 12.25 8.30
CA PRO A 270 6.62 12.18 7.06
C PRO A 270 5.74 12.36 5.82
N ALA A 271 6.26 13.07 4.82
CA ALA A 271 5.52 13.47 3.62
C ALA A 271 4.99 12.28 2.79
N ASN A 272 5.78 11.21 2.61
CA ASN A 272 5.42 10.09 1.72
C ASN A 272 4.19 9.31 2.25
N PRO A 273 4.14 8.86 3.52
CA PRO A 273 2.94 8.27 4.10
C PRO A 273 1.73 9.19 4.10
N LEU A 274 1.92 10.50 4.30
CA LEU A 274 0.83 11.48 4.23
C LEU A 274 0.27 11.65 2.82
N TRP A 275 1.13 11.65 1.79
CA TRP A 275 0.70 11.70 0.39
C TRP A 275 -0.16 10.49 0.02
N ALA A 276 0.24 9.30 0.47
CA ALA A 276 -0.48 8.05 0.24
C ALA A 276 -1.86 8.02 0.95
N MET A 277 -2.02 8.75 2.05
CA MET A 277 -3.24 8.78 2.88
C MET A 277 -4.54 8.93 2.08
N LEU A 278 -4.55 9.78 1.05
CA LEU A 278 -5.78 10.07 0.30
C LEU A 278 -6.30 8.82 -0.46
N TYR A 279 -5.41 7.98 -0.99
CA TYR A 279 -5.80 6.74 -1.65
C TYR A 279 -6.44 5.77 -0.65
N TYR A 280 -5.81 5.56 0.49
CA TYR A 280 -6.36 4.70 1.55
C TYR A 280 -7.65 5.23 2.15
N ARG A 281 -7.79 6.56 2.24
CA ARG A 281 -9.05 7.17 2.67
C ARG A 281 -10.18 6.84 1.71
N VAL A 282 -9.93 7.02 0.40
CA VAL A 282 -10.92 6.70 -0.64
C VAL A 282 -11.23 5.21 -0.64
N GLU A 283 -10.23 4.36 -0.49
CA GLU A 283 -10.42 2.92 -0.37
C GLU A 283 -11.27 2.54 0.85
N ALA A 284 -10.98 3.09 2.02
CA ALA A 284 -11.68 2.77 3.26
C ALA A 284 -13.17 3.15 3.19
N VAL A 285 -13.50 4.24 2.48
CA VAL A 285 -14.87 4.74 2.36
C VAL A 285 -15.63 4.10 1.19
N HIS A 286 -14.96 3.88 0.05
CA HIS A 286 -15.60 3.51 -1.22
C HIS A 286 -15.21 2.11 -1.72
N GLY A 287 -14.36 1.39 -0.99
CA GLY A 287 -13.87 0.05 -1.33
C GLY A 287 -12.68 0.06 -2.30
N SER A 288 -12.02 -1.09 -2.41
CA SER A 288 -10.87 -1.32 -3.30
C SER A 288 -11.18 -1.07 -4.78
N GLU A 289 -12.43 -1.36 -5.20
CA GLU A 289 -12.94 -1.08 -6.55
C GLU A 289 -12.87 0.40 -6.92
N ALA A 290 -12.93 1.32 -5.94
CA ALA A 290 -12.74 2.74 -6.20
C ALA A 290 -11.30 3.04 -6.65
N LEU A 291 -10.30 2.38 -6.06
CA LEU A 291 -8.92 2.55 -6.47
C LEU A 291 -8.64 1.93 -7.85
N LEU A 292 -9.20 0.76 -8.14
CA LEU A 292 -9.12 0.16 -9.49
C LEU A 292 -9.65 1.11 -10.56
N ARG A 293 -10.87 1.64 -10.36
CA ARG A 293 -11.46 2.62 -11.28
C ARG A 293 -10.68 3.94 -11.36
N SER A 294 -10.01 4.33 -10.27
CA SER A 294 -9.11 5.50 -10.27
C SER A 294 -7.92 5.27 -11.20
N PHE A 295 -7.30 4.09 -11.15
CA PHE A 295 -6.18 3.74 -12.03
C PHE A 295 -6.62 3.52 -13.47
N ASP A 296 -7.81 2.95 -13.72
CA ASP A 296 -8.44 2.92 -15.05
C ASP A 296 -8.54 4.33 -15.65
N TYR A 297 -9.04 5.29 -14.86
CA TYR A 297 -9.18 6.67 -15.31
C TYR A 297 -7.81 7.31 -15.61
N LEU A 298 -6.80 7.08 -14.78
CA LEU A 298 -5.44 7.57 -15.02
C LEU A 298 -4.83 6.98 -16.29
N ALA A 299 -4.98 5.68 -16.51
CA ALA A 299 -4.52 5.00 -17.72
C ALA A 299 -5.21 5.55 -18.99
N ASP A 300 -6.54 5.73 -18.93
CA ASP A 300 -7.33 6.33 -20.01
C ASP A 300 -6.97 7.81 -20.24
N TYR A 301 -6.65 8.57 -19.19
CA TYR A 301 -6.15 9.94 -19.32
C TYR A 301 -4.79 9.95 -20.04
N ALA A 302 -3.83 9.18 -19.54
CA ALA A 302 -2.45 9.14 -20.03
C ALA A 302 -2.32 8.58 -21.46
N SER A 303 -3.32 7.84 -21.95
CA SER A 303 -3.35 7.36 -23.34
C SER A 303 -3.82 8.42 -24.35
N ARG A 304 -4.48 9.50 -23.90
CA ARG A 304 -5.15 10.49 -24.78
C ARG A 304 -4.69 11.92 -24.56
N LYS A 305 -4.11 12.23 -23.40
CA LYS A 305 -3.75 13.58 -22.99
C LYS A 305 -2.28 13.62 -22.60
N ALA A 306 -1.65 14.76 -22.87
CA ALA A 306 -0.33 15.05 -22.34
C ALA A 306 -0.38 15.23 -20.81
N ALA A 307 0.75 14.99 -20.15
CA ALA A 307 0.90 15.26 -18.73
C ALA A 307 0.59 16.73 -18.39
N PRO A 308 -0.07 17.00 -17.24
CA PRO A 308 -0.27 18.37 -16.79
C PRO A 308 1.05 19.10 -16.55
N ALA A 309 1.06 20.41 -16.82
CA ALA A 309 2.29 21.20 -16.83
C ALA A 309 2.72 21.70 -15.45
N SER A 310 1.78 21.92 -14.53
CA SER A 310 2.03 22.39 -13.17
C SER A 310 1.80 21.31 -12.14
N ASP A 311 2.45 21.46 -10.99
CA ASP A 311 2.30 20.58 -9.85
C ASP A 311 0.87 20.59 -9.31
N GLU A 312 0.21 21.75 -9.32
CA GLU A 312 -1.19 21.89 -8.93
C GLU A 312 -2.14 21.14 -9.86
N ASP A 313 -1.90 21.17 -11.17
CA ASP A 313 -2.75 20.45 -12.14
C ASP A 313 -2.52 18.94 -12.08
N LYS A 314 -1.28 18.51 -11.81
CA LYS A 314 -0.94 17.09 -11.59
C LYS A 314 -1.58 16.54 -10.31
N GLU A 315 -1.54 17.30 -9.22
CA GLU A 315 -2.25 16.95 -7.99
C GLU A 315 -3.77 16.99 -8.18
N GLY A 316 -4.26 17.96 -8.95
CA GLY A 316 -5.65 18.02 -9.37
C GLY A 316 -6.10 16.80 -10.19
N LEU A 317 -5.24 16.29 -11.08
CA LEU A 317 -5.48 15.04 -11.81
C LEU A 317 -5.58 13.85 -10.87
N ARG A 318 -4.68 13.74 -9.88
CA ARG A 318 -4.72 12.70 -8.85
C ARG A 318 -6.05 12.72 -8.09
N ILE A 319 -6.44 13.88 -7.58
CA ILE A 319 -7.70 14.06 -6.84
C ILE A 319 -8.91 13.72 -7.73
N LEU A 320 -8.92 14.20 -8.98
CA LEU A 320 -10.00 13.89 -9.91
C LEU A 320 -10.09 12.39 -10.22
N SER A 321 -8.95 11.70 -10.35
CA SER A 321 -8.94 10.25 -10.57
C SER A 321 -9.60 9.50 -9.41
N LEU A 322 -9.30 9.91 -8.18
CA LEU A 322 -9.89 9.35 -6.97
C LEU A 322 -11.39 9.63 -6.87
N ALA A 323 -11.83 10.83 -7.26
CA ALA A 323 -13.25 11.18 -7.32
C ALA A 323 -14.00 10.32 -8.36
N VAL A 324 -13.40 10.11 -9.54
CA VAL A 324 -13.93 9.23 -10.59
C VAL A 324 -14.00 7.79 -10.10
N GLY A 325 -12.95 7.32 -9.45
CA GLY A 325 -12.88 6.00 -8.84
C GLY A 325 -13.98 5.78 -7.81
N ALA A 326 -14.11 6.72 -6.87
CA ALA A 326 -15.16 6.75 -5.84
C ALA A 326 -16.58 6.93 -6.42
N GLN A 327 -16.69 7.38 -7.67
CA GLN A 327 -17.94 7.80 -8.31
C GLN A 327 -18.70 8.83 -7.45
N ALA A 328 -17.95 9.72 -6.78
CA ALA A 328 -18.46 10.63 -5.78
C ALA A 328 -17.70 11.95 -5.80
N ASN A 329 -18.37 13.02 -5.36
CA ASN A 329 -17.71 14.28 -5.08
C ASN A 329 -16.98 14.17 -3.73
N ILE A 330 -15.65 14.05 -3.78
CA ILE A 330 -14.81 13.89 -2.59
C ILE A 330 -14.30 15.23 -2.02
N ALA A 331 -14.77 16.38 -2.52
CA ALA A 331 -14.25 17.71 -2.15
C ALA A 331 -14.19 17.94 -0.63
N CYS A 332 -15.20 17.46 0.11
CA CYS A 332 -15.22 17.58 1.56
C CYS A 332 -14.07 16.84 2.25
N TYR A 333 -13.58 15.73 1.69
CA TYR A 333 -12.43 15.01 2.25
C TYR A 333 -11.18 15.87 2.14
N LEU A 334 -11.01 16.55 1.00
CA LEU A 334 -9.89 17.46 0.79
C LEU A 334 -9.98 18.65 1.75
N ASP A 335 -11.17 19.19 1.95
CA ASP A 335 -11.41 20.30 2.88
C ASP A 335 -11.09 19.88 4.35
N GLU A 336 -11.59 18.73 4.81
CA GLU A 336 -11.31 18.18 6.17
C GLU A 336 -9.82 17.84 6.36
N LEU A 337 -9.18 17.27 5.34
CA LEU A 337 -7.76 16.92 5.35
C LEU A 337 -6.84 18.12 5.09
N ARG A 338 -7.39 19.34 4.94
CA ARG A 338 -6.63 20.56 4.66
C ARG A 338 -5.70 20.39 3.46
N TRP A 339 -6.24 19.77 2.41
CA TRP A 339 -5.57 19.40 1.17
C TRP A 339 -5.93 20.39 0.05
N PRO A 340 -4.99 20.77 -0.84
CA PRO A 340 -5.28 21.71 -1.91
C PRO A 340 -6.35 21.15 -2.86
N LEU A 341 -7.31 22.00 -3.21
CA LEU A 341 -8.29 21.70 -4.25
C LEU A 341 -8.53 22.95 -5.09
N THR A 342 -8.16 22.89 -6.37
CA THR A 342 -8.38 24.01 -7.29
C THR A 342 -9.87 24.11 -7.67
N ASP A 343 -10.31 25.33 -8.00
CA ASP A 343 -11.69 25.57 -8.45
C ASP A 343 -12.04 24.75 -9.70
N ALA A 344 -11.08 24.53 -10.60
CA ALA A 344 -11.27 23.72 -11.79
C ALA A 344 -11.63 22.26 -11.43
N VAL A 345 -10.89 21.65 -10.51
CA VAL A 345 -11.16 20.27 -10.07
C VAL A 345 -12.45 20.19 -9.27
N ARG A 346 -12.72 21.17 -8.38
CA ARG A 346 -13.97 21.24 -7.62
C ARG A 346 -15.20 21.37 -8.53
N ASN A 347 -15.12 22.21 -9.57
CA ASN A 347 -16.19 22.38 -10.55
C ASN A 347 -16.39 21.11 -11.39
N GLU A 348 -15.31 20.45 -11.81
CA GLU A 348 -15.40 19.18 -12.55
C GLU A 348 -16.05 18.07 -11.73
N MET A 349 -15.68 17.91 -10.45
CA MET A 349 -16.33 16.95 -9.54
C MET A 349 -17.80 17.28 -9.33
N THR A 350 -18.13 18.56 -9.17
CA THR A 350 -19.52 19.02 -8.99
C THR A 350 -20.35 18.75 -10.24
N LEU A 351 -19.78 18.96 -11.43
CA LEU A 351 -20.44 18.68 -12.70
C LEU A 351 -20.74 17.18 -12.87
N ARG A 352 -19.80 16.32 -12.49
CA ARG A 352 -19.90 14.86 -12.67
C ARG A 352 -20.78 14.18 -11.64
N PHE A 353 -20.65 14.57 -10.37
CA PHE A 353 -21.20 13.83 -9.22
C PHE A 353 -22.18 14.67 -8.39
N GLY A 354 -22.45 15.91 -8.82
CA GLY A 354 -23.26 16.87 -8.07
C GLY A 354 -22.48 17.52 -6.91
N SER A 355 -23.15 18.42 -6.20
CA SER A 355 -22.62 19.05 -4.98
C SER A 355 -22.68 18.13 -3.74
N GLY A 356 -23.07 16.86 -3.94
CA GLY A 356 -23.53 15.97 -2.88
C GLY A 356 -22.42 15.49 -1.96
N ALA A 357 -22.56 15.83 -0.69
CA ALA A 357 -21.76 15.41 0.45
C ALA A 357 -22.25 14.06 1.02
N ALA A 358 -22.62 13.06 0.21
CA ALA A 358 -23.35 11.88 0.73
C ALA A 358 -22.62 11.12 1.86
N LEU A 359 -21.30 11.32 1.99
CA LEU A 359 -20.42 10.72 3.00
C LEU A 359 -19.62 11.79 3.77
N CYS A 360 -20.15 13.01 3.77
CA CYS A 360 -19.82 14.13 4.64
C CYS A 360 -21.14 14.69 5.23
#